data_AF-A0A656HN68-F1
#
_entry.id   AF-A0A656HN68-F1
#
_cell.length_a   1.000
_cell.length_b   1.000
_cell.length_c   1.000
_cell.angle_alpha   90.00
_cell.angle_beta   90.00
_cell.angle_gamma   90.00
#
_symmetry.space_group_name_H-M   'P 1'
#
loop_
_entity.id
_entity.type
_entity.pdbx_description
1 polymer ?
#
loop_
_entity_poly.entity_id
_entity_poly.type
_entity_poly.pdbx_seq_one_letter_code
_entity_poly.pdbx_strand_id
1 'polypeptide(L)'
;MNKSFYIAFSIFALLLSSATFAESLQDELFAKVIAGANCKQSINNGLICDYKVGDQLSFSIKDAGDSDTVIGFNQSDIDNEFYAVFYANCIVVVPGHAHPRNYDKDYGIYVSPNNGQVYQTKTECQAANKSIGTPR
;
A
#
# COMPACT_ATOMS: atom_id res chain seq x y z
N MET A 1 -37.00 5.77 48.03
CA MET A 1 -36.62 4.97 46.84
C MET A 1 -36.71 5.87 45.61
N ASN A 2 -35.60 6.50 45.23
CA ASN A 2 -35.58 7.60 44.25
C ASN A 2 -35.33 7.03 42.84
N LYS A 3 -36.42 6.67 42.14
CA LYS A 3 -36.39 6.10 40.78
C LYS A 3 -35.88 7.08 39.70
N SER A 4 -35.77 8.38 40.00
CA SER A 4 -35.35 9.41 39.04
C SER A 4 -33.83 9.48 38.77
N PHE A 5 -32.99 8.84 39.58
CA PHE A 5 -31.52 8.94 39.41
C PHE A 5 -30.95 7.94 38.39
N TYR A 6 -31.64 6.84 38.10
CA TYR A 6 -31.13 5.79 37.19
C TYR A 6 -31.40 6.08 35.71
N ILE A 7 -32.36 6.96 35.41
CA ILE A 7 -32.75 7.27 34.02
C ILE A 7 -31.74 8.24 33.39
N ALA A 8 -31.17 9.16 34.17
CA ALA A 8 -30.18 10.12 33.68
C ALA A 8 -28.81 9.50 33.36
N PHE A 9 -28.43 8.40 34.04
CA PHE A 9 -27.13 7.75 33.81
C PHE A 9 -27.11 6.84 32.57
N SER A 10 -28.27 6.37 32.11
CA SER A 10 -28.38 5.49 30.93
C SER A 10 -28.35 6.23 29.59
N ILE A 11 -28.67 7.53 29.58
CA ILE A 11 -28.70 8.33 28.34
C ILE A 11 -27.29 8.83 27.97
N PHE A 12 -26.40 8.99 28.94
CA PHE A 12 -25.03 9.47 28.68
C PHE A 12 -24.09 8.37 28.14
N ALA A 13 -24.39 7.09 28.38
CA ALA A 13 -23.58 5.96 27.90
C ALA A 13 -23.84 5.59 26.43
N LEU A 14 -24.95 6.05 25.83
CA LEU A 14 -25.34 5.74 24.45
C LEU A 14 -24.82 6.74 23.40
N LEU A 15 -24.12 7.79 23.81
CA LEU A 15 -23.58 8.83 22.91
C LEU A 15 -22.10 8.63 22.53
N LEU A 16 -21.45 7.54 22.97
CA LEU A 16 -20.01 7.32 22.79
C LEU A 16 -19.62 6.32 21.68
N SER A 17 -20.56 5.79 20.89
CA SER A 17 -20.27 4.61 20.06
C SER A 17 -20.40 4.80 18.54
N SER A 18 -20.36 6.02 18.01
CA SER A 18 -20.36 6.24 16.56
C SER A 18 -19.18 7.09 16.09
N ALA A 19 -17.97 6.70 16.47
CA ALA A 19 -16.79 7.00 15.66
C ALA A 19 -16.66 5.90 14.60
N THR A 20 -17.50 5.96 13.57
CA THR A 20 -17.24 5.19 12.34
C THR A 20 -15.98 5.79 11.72
N PHE A 21 -14.85 5.11 11.86
CA PHE A 21 -13.65 5.41 11.09
C PHE A 21 -14.01 5.16 9.62
N ALA A 22 -14.21 6.23 8.86
CA ALA A 22 -14.16 6.13 7.42
C ALA A 22 -12.69 5.82 7.09
N GLU A 23 -12.35 4.54 6.89
CA GLU A 23 -11.04 4.17 6.37
C GLU A 23 -10.82 4.95 5.08
N SER A 24 -9.66 5.61 4.99
CA SER A 24 -9.37 6.29 3.76
C SER A 24 -9.18 5.23 2.69
N LEU A 25 -9.73 5.54 1.54
CA LEU A 25 -9.58 4.82 0.30
C LEU A 25 -8.08 4.48 -0.02
N GLN A 26 -7.13 5.29 0.47
CA GLN A 26 -5.69 5.02 0.43
C GLN A 26 -5.26 3.95 1.45
N ASP A 27 -5.79 3.96 2.67
CA ASP A 27 -5.50 2.94 3.70
C ASP A 27 -5.95 1.55 3.26
N GLU A 28 -7.12 1.47 2.59
CA GLU A 28 -7.61 0.21 2.01
C GLU A 28 -6.63 -0.30 0.94
N LEU A 29 -6.19 0.57 0.03
CA LEU A 29 -5.23 0.18 -1.00
C LEU A 29 -3.87 -0.22 -0.38
N PHE A 30 -3.42 0.50 0.65
CA PHE A 30 -2.18 0.16 1.36
C PHE A 30 -2.25 -1.23 1.97
N ALA A 31 -3.34 -1.55 2.66
CA ALA A 31 -3.59 -2.87 3.23
C ALA A 31 -3.63 -3.96 2.16
N LYS A 32 -4.28 -3.71 1.01
CA LYS A 32 -4.31 -4.65 -0.12
C LYS A 32 -2.91 -4.91 -0.69
N VAL A 33 -2.09 -3.88 -0.87
CA VAL A 33 -0.74 -4.02 -1.41
C VAL A 33 0.16 -4.80 -0.44
N ILE A 34 0.08 -4.52 0.87
CA ILE A 34 0.82 -5.28 1.89
C ILE A 34 0.37 -6.75 1.91
N ALA A 35 -0.94 -7.00 1.93
CA ALA A 35 -1.48 -8.36 1.95
C ALA A 35 -1.08 -9.16 0.70
N GLY A 36 -0.91 -8.48 -0.42
CA GLY A 36 -0.46 -9.04 -1.69
C GLY A 36 1.04 -9.26 -1.82
N ALA A 37 1.85 -8.74 -0.88
CA ALA A 37 3.30 -8.77 -0.96
C ALA A 37 3.88 -10.09 -0.42
N ASN A 38 4.81 -10.68 -1.16
CA ASN A 38 5.56 -11.86 -0.74
C ASN A 38 7.03 -11.69 -1.13
N CYS A 39 7.87 -11.44 -0.13
CA CYS A 39 9.31 -11.30 -0.30
C CYS A 39 10.05 -12.50 0.28
N LYS A 40 11.03 -13.03 -0.48
CA LYS A 40 11.88 -14.14 -0.08
C LYS A 40 13.31 -13.94 -0.56
N GLN A 41 14.26 -14.37 0.26
CA GLN A 41 15.65 -14.45 -0.15
C GLN A 41 15.83 -15.64 -1.12
N SER A 42 16.48 -15.39 -2.23
CA SER A 42 16.96 -16.38 -3.19
C SER A 42 18.48 -16.46 -3.14
N ILE A 43 19.03 -17.65 -3.41
CA ILE A 43 20.49 -17.85 -3.49
C ILE A 43 21.07 -17.13 -4.71
N ASN A 44 20.32 -17.07 -5.82
CA ASN A 44 20.85 -16.62 -7.11
C ASN A 44 20.37 -15.22 -7.52
N ASN A 45 19.25 -14.73 -6.98
CA ASN A 45 18.62 -13.48 -7.43
C ASN A 45 18.28 -12.56 -6.25
N GLY A 46 19.15 -12.55 -5.23
CA GLY A 46 19.01 -11.69 -4.08
C GLY A 46 17.63 -11.78 -3.42
N LEU A 47 17.10 -10.63 -3.01
CA LEU A 47 15.74 -10.51 -2.51
C LEU A 47 14.74 -10.49 -3.69
N ILE A 48 13.85 -11.47 -3.73
CA ILE A 48 12.76 -11.54 -4.70
C ILE A 48 11.46 -11.16 -3.99
N CYS A 49 10.72 -10.20 -4.53
CA CYS A 49 9.42 -9.78 -4.04
C CYS A 49 8.37 -9.89 -5.13
N ASP A 50 7.34 -10.68 -4.89
CA ASP A 50 6.15 -10.81 -5.75
C ASP A 50 4.97 -10.05 -5.11
N TYR A 51 4.18 -9.38 -5.93
CA TYR A 51 3.00 -8.62 -5.49
C TYR A 51 1.78 -9.04 -6.30
N LYS A 52 0.67 -9.31 -5.61
CA LYS A 52 -0.65 -9.56 -6.20
C LYS A 52 -1.68 -8.67 -5.54
N VAL A 53 -2.28 -7.75 -6.29
CA VAL A 53 -3.19 -6.73 -5.76
C VAL A 53 -4.52 -6.79 -6.50
N GLY A 54 -5.60 -6.94 -5.75
CA GLY A 54 -6.90 -7.28 -6.35
C GLY A 54 -6.82 -8.59 -7.15
N ASP A 55 -7.67 -8.72 -8.17
CA ASP A 55 -7.77 -9.96 -8.94
C ASP A 55 -6.77 -10.05 -10.10
N GLN A 56 -6.25 -8.91 -10.57
CA GLN A 56 -5.53 -8.84 -11.85
C GLN A 56 -4.13 -8.23 -11.74
N LEU A 57 -3.88 -7.27 -10.84
CA LEU A 57 -2.57 -6.64 -10.81
C LEU A 57 -1.53 -7.61 -10.23
N SER A 58 -0.48 -7.89 -11.01
CA SER A 58 0.69 -8.61 -10.52
C SER A 58 2.00 -8.04 -11.06
N PHE A 59 2.97 -7.88 -10.17
CA PHE A 59 4.31 -7.43 -10.52
C PHE A 59 5.34 -8.05 -9.57
N SER A 60 6.61 -7.94 -9.93
CA SER A 60 7.71 -8.54 -9.18
C SER A 60 8.95 -7.64 -9.19
N ILE A 61 9.78 -7.81 -8.16
CA ILE A 61 11.11 -7.25 -8.05
C ILE A 61 12.06 -8.43 -7.85
N LYS A 62 13.11 -8.53 -8.66
CA LYS A 62 14.23 -9.46 -8.47
C LYS A 62 15.47 -8.66 -8.12
N ASP A 63 16.35 -9.25 -7.32
CA ASP A 63 17.59 -8.61 -6.88
C ASP A 63 17.34 -7.25 -6.22
N ALA A 64 16.26 -7.15 -5.42
CA ALA A 64 15.86 -5.89 -4.80
C ALA A 64 17.00 -5.28 -3.95
N GLY A 65 17.42 -4.06 -4.32
CA GLY A 65 18.48 -3.32 -3.64
C GLY A 65 19.90 -3.62 -4.14
N ASP A 66 20.02 -4.51 -5.12
CA ASP A 66 21.29 -4.83 -5.79
C ASP A 66 21.44 -4.04 -7.10
N SER A 67 22.65 -4.03 -7.67
CA SER A 67 22.96 -3.31 -8.92
C SER A 67 22.13 -3.80 -10.11
N ASP A 68 21.69 -5.05 -10.07
CA ASP A 68 20.94 -5.72 -11.13
C ASP A 68 19.44 -5.83 -10.81
N THR A 69 18.90 -4.91 -9.99
CA THR A 69 17.46 -4.91 -9.63
C THR A 69 16.59 -4.94 -10.91
N VAL A 70 15.73 -5.95 -11.05
CA VAL A 70 14.79 -6.09 -12.16
C VAL A 70 13.35 -5.95 -11.69
N ILE A 71 12.59 -5.07 -12.33
CA ILE A 71 11.16 -4.90 -12.07
C ILE A 71 10.36 -5.50 -13.23
N GLY A 72 9.49 -6.45 -12.94
CA GLY A 72 8.61 -7.08 -13.92
C GLY A 72 7.14 -6.76 -13.66
N PHE A 73 6.46 -6.11 -14.60
CA PHE A 73 5.00 -5.90 -14.57
C PHE A 73 4.32 -7.04 -15.33
N ASN A 74 4.01 -8.13 -14.62
CA ASN A 74 3.48 -9.35 -15.24
C ASN A 74 2.04 -9.15 -15.76
N GLN A 75 1.23 -8.42 -14.99
CA GLN A 75 -0.10 -7.98 -15.39
C GLN A 75 -0.37 -6.61 -14.76
N SER A 76 -0.39 -5.56 -15.58
CA SER A 76 -0.66 -4.19 -15.18
C SER A 76 -1.34 -3.47 -16.34
N ASP A 77 -2.62 -3.16 -16.20
CA ASP A 77 -3.43 -2.52 -17.23
C ASP A 77 -4.29 -1.43 -16.58
N ILE A 78 -4.24 -0.23 -17.14
CA ILE A 78 -4.98 0.93 -16.64
C ILE A 78 -6.50 0.70 -16.66
N ASP A 79 -7.00 -0.21 -17.49
CA ASP A 79 -8.43 -0.51 -17.57
C ASP A 79 -8.92 -1.49 -16.49
N ASN A 80 -8.02 -2.09 -15.70
CA ASN A 80 -8.36 -2.96 -14.57
C ASN A 80 -8.65 -2.18 -13.27
N GLU A 81 -9.03 -2.88 -12.19
CA GLU A 81 -9.29 -2.27 -10.87
C GLU A 81 -8.08 -1.48 -10.35
N PHE A 82 -6.89 -2.08 -10.48
CA PHE A 82 -5.62 -1.47 -10.11
C PHE A 82 -4.59 -1.69 -11.22
N TYR A 83 -3.65 -0.76 -11.31
CA TYR A 83 -2.45 -0.91 -12.13
C TYR A 83 -1.24 -0.36 -11.40
N ALA A 84 -0.06 -0.81 -11.82
CA ALA A 84 1.20 -0.34 -11.30
C ALA A 84 2.07 0.26 -12.40
N VAL A 85 2.77 1.34 -12.06
CA VAL A 85 3.75 2.01 -12.93
C VAL A 85 5.03 2.29 -12.17
N PHE A 86 6.15 2.42 -12.89
CA PHE A 86 7.37 2.94 -12.30
C PHE A 86 7.38 4.47 -12.38
N TYR A 87 7.40 5.15 -11.25
CA TYR A 87 7.37 6.60 -11.16
C TYR A 87 8.24 7.12 -10.01
N ALA A 88 9.09 8.10 -10.32
CA ALA A 88 9.94 8.79 -9.35
C ALA A 88 10.79 7.84 -8.47
N ASN A 89 11.36 6.80 -9.10
CA ASN A 89 12.15 5.71 -8.52
C ASN A 89 11.37 4.73 -7.64
N CYS A 90 10.06 4.81 -7.60
CA CYS A 90 9.19 3.87 -6.89
C CYS A 90 8.31 3.13 -7.88
N ILE A 91 7.86 1.93 -7.52
CA ILE A 91 6.69 1.33 -8.15
C ILE A 91 5.48 1.95 -7.46
N VAL A 92 4.48 2.40 -8.21
CA VAL A 92 3.29 3.05 -7.68
C VAL A 92 2.08 2.26 -8.10
N VAL A 93 1.34 1.74 -7.13
CA VAL A 93 0.04 1.08 -7.32
C VAL A 93 -1.05 2.13 -7.18
N VAL A 94 -1.91 2.24 -8.19
CA VAL A 94 -2.99 3.23 -8.25
C VAL A 94 -4.28 2.58 -8.77
N PRO A 95 -5.44 3.16 -8.45
CA PRO A 95 -6.72 2.75 -9.05
C PRO A 95 -6.70 2.97 -10.56
N GLY A 96 -7.18 1.98 -11.32
CA GLY A 96 -7.39 2.08 -12.77
C GLY A 96 -8.75 2.69 -13.12
N HIS A 97 -9.09 2.69 -14.41
CA HIS A 97 -10.36 3.23 -14.93
C HIS A 97 -11.60 2.46 -14.44
N ALA A 98 -11.45 1.20 -14.04
CA ALA A 98 -12.51 0.45 -13.38
C ALA A 98 -12.82 0.94 -11.95
N HIS A 99 -12.03 1.89 -11.42
CA HIS A 99 -12.23 2.53 -10.12
C HIS A 99 -12.66 4.00 -10.31
N PRO A 100 -13.59 4.55 -9.49
CA PRO A 100 -14.04 5.95 -9.62
C PRO A 100 -12.88 6.96 -9.60
N ARG A 101 -12.78 7.76 -10.68
CA ARG A 101 -11.75 8.80 -10.88
C ARG A 101 -11.79 9.85 -9.76
N ASN A 102 -10.66 10.06 -9.09
CA ASN A 102 -10.49 11.13 -8.13
C ASN A 102 -9.09 11.75 -8.29
N TYR A 103 -8.95 12.65 -9.26
CA TYR A 103 -7.66 13.21 -9.70
C TYR A 103 -6.98 14.14 -8.69
N ASP A 104 -7.68 14.53 -7.62
CA ASP A 104 -7.24 15.61 -6.72
C ASP A 104 -6.49 15.11 -5.47
N LYS A 105 -6.20 13.81 -5.34
CA LYS A 105 -5.47 13.24 -4.21
C LYS A 105 -4.39 12.26 -4.66
N ASP A 106 -3.21 12.35 -4.05
CA ASP A 106 -2.17 11.32 -4.12
C ASP A 106 -2.74 10.02 -3.55
N TYR A 107 -3.26 9.17 -4.43
CA TYR A 107 -3.84 7.88 -4.07
C TYR A 107 -2.84 6.73 -4.21
N GLY A 108 -1.64 7.01 -4.72
CA GLY A 108 -0.64 5.98 -4.96
C GLY A 108 -0.18 5.30 -3.67
N ILE A 109 -0.02 3.99 -3.73
CA ILE A 109 0.77 3.22 -2.77
C ILE A 109 2.11 2.89 -3.41
N TYR A 110 3.19 3.15 -2.68
CA TYR A 110 4.53 3.15 -3.23
C TYR A 110 5.30 1.92 -2.75
N VAL A 111 5.97 1.24 -3.67
CA VAL A 111 6.83 0.10 -3.36
C VAL A 111 8.26 0.45 -3.75
N SER A 112 9.18 0.31 -2.80
CA SER A 112 10.60 0.54 -3.05
C SER A 112 11.21 -0.65 -3.78
N PRO A 113 11.79 -0.44 -4.97
CA PRO A 113 12.57 -1.48 -5.64
C PRO A 113 13.82 -1.90 -4.85
N ASN A 114 14.31 -1.05 -3.94
CA ASN A 114 15.53 -1.33 -3.19
C ASN A 114 15.37 -2.32 -2.04
N ASN A 115 14.16 -2.45 -1.48
CA ASN A 115 13.96 -3.32 -0.32
C ASN A 115 12.64 -4.09 -0.37
N GLY A 116 11.83 -3.88 -1.42
CA GLY A 116 10.52 -4.51 -1.55
C GLY A 116 9.51 -4.13 -0.46
N GLN A 117 9.71 -3.00 0.22
CA GLN A 117 8.77 -2.53 1.23
C GLN A 117 7.74 -1.58 0.61
N VAL A 118 6.55 -1.58 1.22
CA VAL A 118 5.40 -0.77 0.85
C VAL A 118 5.32 0.47 1.74
N TYR A 119 5.04 1.62 1.14
CA TYR A 119 4.99 2.93 1.77
C TYR A 119 3.73 3.68 1.35
N GLN A 120 3.17 4.46 2.27
CA GLN A 120 1.97 5.26 2.00
C GLN A 120 2.30 6.51 1.18
N THR A 121 3.54 7.01 1.26
CA THR A 121 3.92 8.24 0.57
C THR A 121 5.10 8.06 -0.38
N LYS A 122 5.11 8.92 -1.42
CA LYS A 122 6.23 9.03 -2.36
C LYS A 122 7.54 9.33 -1.64
N THR A 123 7.52 10.26 -0.69
CA THR A 123 8.71 10.73 0.02
C THR A 123 9.38 9.62 0.82
N GLU A 124 8.60 8.79 1.51
CA GLU A 124 9.12 7.64 2.28
C GLU A 124 9.77 6.61 1.36
N CYS A 125 9.09 6.23 0.27
CA CYS A 125 9.66 5.29 -0.70
C CYS A 125 10.95 5.84 -1.33
N GLN A 126 10.98 7.13 -1.69
CA GLN A 126 12.18 7.76 -2.21
C GLN A 126 13.32 7.81 -1.19
N ALA A 127 13.02 8.02 0.10
CA ALA A 127 14.01 7.97 1.16
C ALA A 127 14.61 6.56 1.29
N ALA A 128 13.77 5.52 1.24
CA ALA A 128 14.20 4.12 1.25
C ALA A 128 15.08 3.75 0.04
N ASN A 129 14.83 4.39 -1.11
CA ASN A 129 15.66 4.17 -2.30
C ASN A 129 17.01 4.90 -2.27
N LYS A 130 17.19 5.90 -1.40
CA LYS A 130 18.46 6.65 -1.28
C LYS A 130 19.43 6.02 -0.27
N SER A 131 18.96 5.16 0.64
CA SER A 131 19.74 4.70 1.79
C SER A 131 20.80 3.62 1.50
N ILE A 132 21.00 3.20 0.25
CA ILE A 132 22.03 2.17 -0.12
C ILE A 132 23.15 2.78 -0.99
N GLY A 133 23.48 4.05 -0.75
CA GLY A 133 24.70 4.69 -1.29
C GLY A 133 25.96 4.37 -0.48
N THR A 134 25.89 3.49 0.52
CA THR A 134 27.06 3.01 1.26
C THR A 134 27.36 1.57 0.84
N PRO A 135 28.52 1.31 0.19
CA PRO A 135 28.90 -0.04 -0.16
C PRO A 135 28.99 -0.90 1.11
N ARG A 136 28.42 -2.11 1.07
CA ARG A 136 28.72 -3.15 2.06
C ARG A 136 30.11 -3.72 1.80
#